data_AF-X0QCE0-F1
#
_entry.id   AF-X0QCE0-F1
#
_cell.length_a   1.000
_cell.length_b   1.000
_cell.length_c   1.000
_cell.angle_alpha   90.00
_cell.angle_beta   90.00
_cell.angle_gamma   90.00
#
_symmetry.space_group_name_H-M   'P 1'
#
loop_
_entity.id
_entity.type
_entity.pdbx_description
1 polymer ?
#
loop_
_entity_poly.entity_id
_entity_poly.type
_entity_poly.pdbx_seq_one_letter_code
_entity_poly.pdbx_strand_id
1 'polypeptide(L)'
;MINNDDLLYRVDRHYLGPTGYTLPVRIRYTAGLVGAVVFAAVFLIARAILHVPLGFKPLLVMVVVTVWATTRISRYVTPDRPLRSVLKAAVNDLGAPRPPKPGVTVSVTLPDRLTTDSRHDDVTARIDGEDSHR
;
A
#
# COMPACT_ATOMS: atom_id res chain seq x y z
N MET A 1 -33.05 13.35 -4.94
CA MET A 1 -33.45 11.98 -4.57
C MET A 1 -32.29 11.38 -3.79
N ILE A 2 -32.51 10.92 -2.56
CA ILE A 2 -31.50 10.18 -1.80
C ILE A 2 -31.46 8.76 -2.39
N ASN A 3 -30.29 8.30 -2.84
CA ASN A 3 -30.13 6.94 -3.34
C ASN A 3 -30.23 5.98 -2.15
N ASN A 4 -31.10 4.98 -2.26
CA ASN A 4 -31.34 3.99 -1.22
C ASN A 4 -30.04 3.22 -0.86
N ASP A 5 -29.15 3.07 -1.84
CA ASP A 5 -27.84 2.44 -1.69
C ASP A 5 -26.95 3.19 -0.67
N ASP A 6 -26.98 4.54 -0.69
CA ASP A 6 -26.21 5.37 0.26
C ASP A 6 -26.68 5.19 1.70
N LEU A 7 -27.98 4.92 1.89
CA LEU A 7 -28.56 4.62 3.20
C LEU A 7 -28.12 3.23 3.69
N LEU A 8 -28.09 2.23 2.81
CA LEU A 8 -27.65 0.87 3.17
C LEU A 8 -26.17 0.84 3.62
N TYR A 9 -25.30 1.59 2.96
CA TYR A 9 -23.88 1.71 3.34
C TYR A 9 -23.63 2.55 4.61
N ARG A 10 -24.60 3.37 5.02
CA ARG A 10 -24.54 4.23 6.21
C ARG A 10 -25.07 3.54 7.46
N VAL A 11 -26.04 2.64 7.30
CA VAL A 11 -26.74 1.98 8.41
C VAL A 11 -25.86 0.96 9.14
N ASP A 12 -24.99 0.21 8.44
CA ASP A 12 -24.50 -1.05 9.03
C ASP A 12 -22.96 -1.23 9.10
N ARG A 13 -22.24 -0.15 9.41
CA ARG A 13 -20.78 -0.23 9.64
C ARG A 13 -20.37 -0.20 11.10
N HIS A 14 -21.24 0.20 12.01
CA HIS A 14 -20.90 0.44 13.40
C HIS A 14 -21.41 -0.70 14.27
N TYR A 15 -20.51 -1.27 15.05
CA TYR A 15 -20.80 -2.20 16.13
C TYR A 15 -21.74 -1.51 17.13
N LEU A 16 -22.96 -2.02 17.22
CA LEU A 16 -24.01 -1.48 18.09
C LEU A 16 -23.90 -2.00 19.52
N GLY A 17 -22.96 -2.93 19.78
CA GLY A 17 -22.89 -3.62 21.05
C GLY A 17 -23.92 -4.74 21.18
N PRO A 18 -23.88 -5.50 22.28
CA PRO A 18 -24.94 -6.43 22.63
C PRO A 18 -26.26 -5.66 22.87
N THR A 19 -27.39 -6.32 22.63
CA THR A 19 -28.73 -5.71 22.74
C THR A 19 -28.89 -4.96 24.06
N GLY A 20 -29.15 -3.66 23.99
CA GLY A 20 -29.32 -2.77 25.16
C GLY A 20 -28.07 -2.03 25.62
N TYR A 21 -26.89 -2.28 25.04
CA TYR A 21 -25.64 -1.58 25.39
C TYR A 21 -24.94 -1.02 24.16
N THR A 22 -25.22 0.24 23.82
CA THR A 22 -24.43 0.96 22.82
C THR A 22 -23.09 1.36 23.43
N LEU A 23 -21.99 1.01 22.75
CA LEU A 23 -20.67 1.48 23.17
C LEU A 23 -20.60 3.02 23.02
N PRO A 24 -19.94 3.74 23.95
CA PRO A 24 -19.78 5.19 23.86
C PRO A 24 -18.90 5.60 22.66
N VAL A 25 -18.11 4.65 22.13
CA VAL A 25 -17.24 4.82 20.97
C VAL A 25 -17.74 4.01 19.78
N ARG A 26 -17.66 4.62 18.61
CA ARG A 26 -18.03 4.03 17.33
C ARG A 26 -16.95 3.05 16.87
N ILE A 27 -17.17 1.75 17.08
CA ILE A 27 -16.29 0.69 16.58
C ILE A 27 -16.91 0.10 15.31
N ARG A 28 -16.12 -0.30 14.30
CA ARG A 28 -16.65 -1.00 13.12
C ARG A 28 -16.69 -2.50 13.37
N TYR A 29 -17.71 -3.23 12.87
CA TYR A 29 -17.73 -4.71 12.96
C TYR A 29 -16.46 -5.34 12.36
N THR A 30 -15.99 -4.80 11.23
CA THR A 30 -14.75 -5.23 10.59
C THR A 30 -13.52 -4.99 11.46
N ALA A 31 -13.52 -3.91 12.27
CA ALA A 31 -12.40 -3.59 13.14
C ALA A 31 -12.27 -4.59 14.30
N GLY A 32 -13.39 -5.15 14.79
CA GLY A 32 -13.36 -6.22 15.80
C GLY A 32 -12.67 -7.48 15.30
N LEU A 33 -13.09 -7.99 14.13
CA LEU A 33 -12.50 -9.20 13.55
C LEU A 33 -11.04 -8.99 13.12
N VAL A 34 -10.74 -7.87 12.46
CA VAL A 34 -9.35 -7.52 12.10
C VAL A 34 -8.50 -7.33 13.37
N GLY A 35 -9.06 -6.71 14.41
CA GLY A 35 -8.42 -6.55 15.72
C GLY A 35 -8.05 -7.89 16.34
N ALA A 36 -8.97 -8.86 16.36
CA ALA A 36 -8.70 -10.19 16.90
C ALA A 36 -7.58 -10.92 16.12
N VAL A 37 -7.60 -10.87 14.79
CA VAL A 37 -6.57 -11.49 13.94
C VAL A 37 -5.21 -10.84 14.17
N VAL A 38 -5.15 -9.50 14.20
CA VAL A 38 -3.93 -8.75 14.45
C VAL A 38 -3.40 -9.03 15.85
N PHE A 39 -4.27 -9.08 16.86
CA PHE A 39 -3.88 -9.42 18.23
C PHE A 39 -3.29 -10.82 18.29
N ALA A 40 -3.94 -11.81 17.66
CA ALA A 40 -3.43 -13.18 17.61
C ALA A 40 -2.06 -13.25 16.93
N ALA A 41 -1.85 -12.52 15.84
CA ALA A 41 -0.56 -12.45 15.16
C ALA A 41 0.52 -11.80 16.05
N VAL A 42 0.23 -10.65 16.66
CA VAL A 42 1.14 -9.98 17.61
C VAL A 42 1.44 -10.90 18.80
N PHE A 43 0.44 -11.61 19.30
CA PHE A 43 0.57 -12.56 20.39
C PHE A 43 1.48 -13.72 20.06
N LEU A 44 1.28 -14.31 18.88
CA LEU A 44 2.07 -15.43 18.42
C LEU A 44 3.52 -15.01 18.15
N ILE A 45 3.75 -13.84 17.56
CA ILE A 45 5.11 -13.30 17.35
C ILE A 45 5.79 -13.04 18.70
N ALA A 46 5.13 -12.33 19.62
CA ALA A 46 5.70 -12.01 20.91
C ALA A 46 6.01 -13.26 21.74
N ARG A 47 5.14 -14.28 21.69
CA ARG A 47 5.30 -15.49 22.50
C ARG A 47 6.18 -16.55 21.86
N ALA A 48 5.97 -16.85 20.58
CA ALA A 48 6.66 -17.94 19.89
C ALA A 48 8.03 -17.53 19.34
N ILE A 49 8.20 -16.29 18.88
CA ILE A 49 9.46 -15.82 18.29
C ILE A 49 10.28 -15.09 19.34
N LEU A 50 9.69 -14.08 19.99
CA LEU A 50 10.39 -13.20 20.92
C LEU A 50 10.46 -13.73 22.37
N HIS A 51 9.79 -14.85 22.67
CA HIS A 51 9.78 -15.48 23.99
C HIS A 51 9.40 -14.54 25.15
N VAL A 52 8.61 -13.50 24.87
CA VAL A 52 8.25 -12.47 25.84
C VAL A 52 7.44 -13.09 27.00
N PRO A 53 7.82 -12.84 28.27
CA PRO A 53 7.10 -13.39 29.42
C PRO A 53 5.68 -12.81 29.51
N LEU A 54 4.75 -13.62 30.01
CA LEU A 54 3.38 -13.17 30.26
C LEU A 54 3.35 -12.34 31.55
N GLY A 55 3.33 -11.03 31.37
CA GLY A 55 3.17 -10.06 32.46
C GLY A 55 2.28 -8.91 32.02
N PHE A 56 1.86 -8.08 32.97
CA PHE A 56 0.98 -6.95 32.70
C PHE A 56 1.61 -5.94 31.72
N LYS A 57 2.88 -5.58 31.93
CA LYS A 57 3.61 -4.64 31.06
C LYS A 57 3.69 -5.10 29.60
N PRO A 58 4.18 -6.32 29.29
CA PRO A 58 4.24 -6.78 27.89
C PRO A 58 2.85 -6.95 27.27
N LEU A 59 1.85 -7.42 28.03
CA LEU A 59 0.47 -7.50 27.54
C LEU A 59 -0.05 -6.12 27.11
N LEU A 60 0.17 -5.10 27.94
CA LEU A 60 -0.27 -3.73 27.64
C LEU A 60 0.40 -3.20 26.36
N VAL A 61 1.70 -3.44 26.18
CA VAL A 61 2.42 -3.09 24.95
C VAL A 61 1.82 -3.80 23.75
N MET A 62 1.49 -5.09 23.87
CA MET A 62 0.88 -5.86 22.77
C MET A 62 -0.50 -5.35 22.39
N VAL A 63 -1.32 -4.95 23.37
CA VAL A 63 -2.62 -4.32 23.11
C VAL A 63 -2.43 -2.98 22.39
N VAL A 64 -1.50 -2.14 22.82
CA VAL A 64 -1.21 -0.85 22.15
C VAL A 64 -0.74 -1.06 20.71
N VAL A 65 0.19 -1.98 20.48
CA VAL A 65 0.68 -2.34 19.14
C VAL A 65 -0.46 -2.86 18.27
N THR A 66 -1.33 -3.70 18.84
CA THR A 66 -2.51 -4.23 18.16
C THR A 66 -3.44 -3.10 17.73
N VAL A 67 -3.84 -2.22 18.65
CA VAL A 67 -4.74 -1.10 18.34
C VAL A 67 -4.13 -0.21 17.25
N TRP A 68 -2.83 0.08 17.33
CA TRP A 68 -2.12 0.86 16.31
C TRP A 68 -2.14 0.18 14.94
N ALA A 69 -1.77 -1.10 14.87
CA ALA A 69 -1.74 -1.89 13.64
C ALA A 69 -3.16 -2.06 13.05
N THR A 70 -4.14 -2.40 13.86
CA THR A 70 -5.54 -2.53 13.46
C THR A 70 -6.09 -1.21 12.93
N THR A 71 -5.75 -0.07 13.54
CA THR A 71 -6.17 1.25 13.04
C THR A 71 -5.54 1.55 11.69
N ARG A 72 -4.27 1.20 11.49
CA ARG A 72 -3.56 1.37 10.22
C ARG A 72 -4.18 0.51 9.11
N ILE A 73 -4.41 -0.78 9.39
CA ILE A 73 -5.00 -1.74 8.44
C ILE A 73 -6.44 -1.35 8.11
N SER A 74 -7.23 -0.94 9.11
CA SER A 74 -8.64 -0.58 8.92
C SER A 74 -8.86 0.61 7.99
N ARG A 75 -7.83 1.43 7.72
CA ARG A 75 -7.87 2.49 6.70
C ARG A 75 -7.96 1.94 5.27
N TYR A 76 -7.42 0.76 5.03
CA TYR A 76 -7.43 0.11 3.72
C TYR A 76 -8.62 -0.84 3.56
N VAL A 77 -9.27 -1.21 4.66
CA VAL A 77 -10.46 -2.07 4.66
C VAL A 77 -11.71 -1.20 4.53
N THR A 78 -12.12 -1.00 3.28
CA THR A 78 -13.37 -0.30 2.91
C THR A 78 -14.41 -1.33 2.47
N PRO A 79 -15.72 -1.08 2.61
CA PRO A 79 -16.76 -2.01 2.14
C PRO A 79 -16.60 -2.42 0.67
N ASP A 80 -16.15 -1.49 -0.18
CA ASP A 80 -15.94 -1.73 -1.61
C ASP A 80 -14.70 -2.57 -1.90
N ARG A 81 -13.77 -2.67 -0.93
CA ARG A 81 -12.52 -3.43 -1.02
C ARG A 81 -12.31 -4.24 0.26
N PRO A 82 -13.04 -5.35 0.44
CA PRO A 82 -12.88 -6.19 1.61
C PRO A 82 -11.45 -6.77 1.65
N LEU A 83 -10.93 -6.97 2.86
CA LEU A 83 -9.58 -7.50 3.10
C LEU A 83 -9.31 -8.79 2.29
N ARG A 84 -10.34 -9.64 2.15
CA ARG A 84 -10.30 -10.88 1.35
C ARG A 84 -10.01 -10.63 -0.13
N SER A 85 -10.58 -9.57 -0.71
CA SER A 85 -10.32 -9.22 -2.12
C SER A 85 -8.89 -8.72 -2.30
N VAL A 86 -8.38 -7.91 -1.37
CA VAL A 86 -7.00 -7.43 -1.38
C VAL A 86 -6.00 -8.58 -1.21
N LEU A 87 -6.23 -9.47 -0.23
CA LEU A 87 -5.41 -10.66 -0.01
C LEU A 87 -5.44 -11.59 -1.23
N LYS A 88 -6.63 -11.84 -1.81
CA LYS A 88 -6.76 -12.66 -3.00
C LYS A 88 -6.06 -12.04 -4.21
N ALA A 89 -6.17 -10.73 -4.38
CA ALA A 89 -5.46 -10.00 -5.43
C ALA A 89 -3.94 -10.07 -5.23
N ALA A 90 -3.44 -9.93 -4.01
CA ALA A 90 -2.02 -10.07 -3.69
C ALA A 90 -1.51 -11.49 -3.96
N VAL A 91 -2.23 -12.53 -3.51
CA VAL A 91 -1.90 -13.93 -3.81
C VAL A 91 -1.92 -14.19 -5.31
N ASN A 92 -2.91 -13.67 -6.01
CA ASN A 92 -3.01 -13.78 -7.45
C ASN A 92 -1.85 -13.05 -8.14
N ASP A 93 -1.42 -11.89 -7.66
CA ASP A 93 -0.29 -11.16 -8.24
C ASP A 93 1.06 -11.87 -7.99
N LEU A 94 1.23 -12.50 -6.81
CA LEU A 94 2.42 -13.30 -6.49
C LEU A 94 2.50 -14.61 -7.29
N GLY A 95 1.36 -15.26 -7.52
CA GLY A 95 1.30 -16.60 -8.14
C GLY A 95 0.90 -16.61 -9.61
N ALA A 96 0.47 -15.48 -10.18
CA ALA A 96 0.00 -15.44 -11.57
C ALA A 96 1.17 -15.72 -12.52
N PRO A 97 1.05 -16.76 -13.37
CA PRO A 97 1.97 -16.93 -14.49
C PRO A 97 1.83 -15.72 -15.40
N ARG A 98 2.82 -14.83 -15.42
CA ARG A 98 2.91 -13.80 -16.46
C ARG A 98 3.44 -14.49 -17.72
N PRO A 99 2.64 -14.66 -18.78
CA PRO A 99 3.21 -15.05 -20.06
C PRO A 99 4.27 -14.01 -20.42
N PRO A 100 5.48 -14.42 -20.87
CA PRO A 100 6.48 -13.48 -21.34
C PRO A 100 5.82 -12.62 -22.40
N LYS A 101 5.75 -11.31 -22.16
CA LYS A 101 5.13 -10.38 -23.10
C LYS A 101 5.97 -10.50 -24.38
N PRO A 102 5.43 -11.02 -25.50
CA PRO A 102 6.20 -11.06 -26.73
C PRO A 102 6.61 -9.62 -27.02
N GLY A 103 7.91 -9.40 -27.24
CA GLY A 103 8.43 -8.06 -27.52
C GLY A 103 7.69 -7.51 -28.73
N VAL A 104 6.72 -6.62 -28.50
CA VAL A 104 6.07 -5.89 -29.58
C VAL A 104 7.00 -4.74 -29.91
N THR A 105 7.64 -4.82 -31.07
CA THR A 105 8.39 -3.71 -31.63
C THR A 105 7.41 -2.55 -31.87
N VAL A 106 7.44 -1.57 -30.98
CA VAL A 106 6.70 -0.31 -31.17
C VAL A 106 7.61 0.61 -31.98
N SER A 107 7.34 0.76 -33.28
CA SER A 107 7.97 1.79 -34.09
C SER A 107 7.38 3.13 -33.70
N VAL A 108 8.14 3.95 -32.98
CA VAL A 108 7.79 5.34 -32.71
C VAL A 108 8.30 6.18 -33.88
N THR A 109 7.40 6.76 -34.65
CA THR A 109 7.76 7.78 -35.64
C THR A 109 8.12 9.05 -34.89
N LEU A 110 9.41 9.37 -34.83
CA LEU A 110 9.89 10.63 -34.27
C LEU A 110 9.48 11.78 -35.22
N PRO A 111 8.92 12.88 -34.71
CA PRO A 111 8.59 14.04 -35.54
C PRO A 111 9.87 14.71 -36.09
N ASP A 112 9.82 15.22 -37.33
CA ASP A 112 10.97 15.80 -38.08
C ASP A 112 11.80 16.84 -37.30
N ARG A 113 11.17 17.51 -36.33
CA ARG A 113 11.83 18.45 -35.40
C ARG A 113 12.96 17.82 -34.55
N LEU A 114 13.05 16.49 -34.48
CA LEU A 114 14.13 15.77 -33.78
C LEU A 114 15.17 15.17 -34.74
N THR A 115 14.94 15.21 -36.06
CA THR A 115 15.84 14.70 -37.11
C THR A 115 16.69 15.80 -37.74
N THR A 116 16.23 17.05 -37.69
CA THR A 116 16.98 18.20 -38.20
C THR A 116 17.74 18.90 -37.07
N ASP A 117 18.91 18.39 -36.71
CA ASP A 117 20.07 19.24 -36.39
C ASP A 117 21.39 18.44 -36.36
N SER A 118 21.92 18.11 -37.52
CA SER A 118 23.31 17.65 -37.65
C SER A 118 23.91 18.20 -38.94
N ARG A 119 23.81 19.52 -39.10
CA ARG A 119 24.59 20.28 -40.08
C ARG A 119 24.73 21.74 -39.65
N HIS A 120 25.73 22.03 -38.82
CA HIS A 120 26.73 23.05 -39.13
C HIS A 120 27.87 23.01 -38.10
N ASP A 121 29.08 22.85 -38.63
CA ASP A 121 30.32 23.56 -38.33
C ASP A 121 30.43 24.38 -37.03
N ASP A 122 31.66 24.30 -36.49
CA ASP A 122 32.34 25.32 -35.69
C ASP A 122 32.31 25.18 -34.16
N VAL A 123 33.03 24.18 -33.64
CA VAL A 123 33.69 24.25 -32.31
C VAL A 123 35.08 23.65 -32.39
N THR A 124 35.97 24.26 -33.17
CA THR A 124 37.41 24.24 -32.86
C THR A 124 37.79 25.64 -32.42
N ALA A 125 37.40 25.96 -31.18
CA ALA A 125 37.93 27.11 -30.47
C ALA A 125 39.44 26.91 -30.32
N ARG A 126 40.16 27.62 -31.19
CA ARG A 126 41.56 28.01 -31.11
C ARG A 126 41.96 28.27 -29.66
N ILE A 127 42.82 27.42 -29.11
CA ILE A 127 43.63 27.72 -27.94
C ILE A 127 45.02 28.03 -28.48
N ASP A 128 45.36 29.32 -28.51
CA ASP A 128 46.70 29.80 -28.81
C ASP A 128 47.68 29.24 -27.77
N GLY A 129 48.75 28.62 -28.25
CA GLY A 129 49.90 28.16 -27.49
C GLY A 129 51.15 28.67 -28.18
N GLU A 130 51.75 29.67 -27.56
CA GLU A 130 52.87 30.50 -27.99
C GLU A 130 54.16 29.72 -28.27
N ASP A 131 54.99 30.35 -29.09
CA ASP A 131 56.33 29.95 -29.52
C ASP A 131 57.27 29.50 -28.40
N SER A 132 58.06 28.44 -28.66
CA SER A 132 59.48 28.42 -28.27
C SER A 132 60.28 27.24 -28.84
N HIS A 133 61.27 27.62 -29.65
CA HIS A 133 62.61 27.03 -29.78
C HIS A 133 62.86 25.78 -30.63
N ARG A 134 63.61 26.06 -31.72
CA ARG A 134 64.63 25.28 -32.45
C ARG A 134 64.20 24.52 -33.70
#